data_AF-A0A9D9EIC2-F1
#
_entry.id   AF-A0A9D9EIC2-F1
#
_cell.length_a   1.000
_cell.length_b   1.000
_cell.length_c   1.000
_cell.angle_alpha   90.00
_cell.angle_beta   90.00
_cell.angle_gamma   90.00
#
_symmetry.space_group_name_H-M   'P 1'
#
loop_
_entity.id
_entity.type
_entity.pdbx_description
1 polymer ?
#
loop_
_entity_poly.entity_id
_entity_poly.type
_entity_poly.pdbx_seq_one_letter_code
_entity_poly.pdbx_strand_id
1 'polypeptide(L)'
;MTEKEKMLAGLPYNAADPDLGKELARGRELSFEYNAIHPSETVAKERLLDRLLGKKGKNCVIIQPFYCDYGSNIEVGDNFFANYGFTVLDEAKVRIGNNVFIAPNVSIYTAGHPLDPAERNRFTEYARPVTIGDNVWICGNVTIIPG
;
A
#
# COMPACT_ATOMS: atom_id res chain seq x y z
N MET A 1 0.39 -11.70 -21.67
CA MET A 1 0.18 -11.20 -20.30
C MET A 1 -0.11 -9.71 -20.40
N THR A 2 -1.16 -9.23 -19.75
CA THR A 2 -1.38 -7.78 -19.54
C THR A 2 -0.27 -7.22 -18.63
N GLU A 3 -0.08 -5.90 -18.61
CA GLU A 3 0.91 -5.29 -17.71
C GLU A 3 0.58 -5.57 -16.24
N LYS A 4 -0.71 -5.65 -15.89
CA LYS A 4 -1.16 -6.10 -14.57
C LYS A 4 -0.76 -7.54 -14.24
N GLU A 5 -0.92 -8.47 -15.19
CA GLU A 5 -0.49 -9.86 -14.99
C GLU A 5 1.03 -9.95 -14.81
N LYS A 6 1.81 -9.14 -15.51
CA LYS A 6 3.27 -9.06 -15.33
C LYS A 6 3.64 -8.50 -13.95
N MET A 7 3.03 -7.37 -13.57
CA MET A 7 3.21 -6.72 -12.26
C MET A 7 2.97 -7.69 -11.12
N LEU A 8 1.83 -8.38 -11.11
CA LEU A 8 1.47 -9.34 -10.07
C LEU A 8 2.34 -10.60 -10.07
N ALA A 9 2.95 -10.95 -11.20
CA ALA A 9 3.92 -12.04 -11.30
C ALA A 9 5.36 -11.61 -10.93
N GLY A 10 5.58 -10.33 -10.61
CA GLY A 10 6.91 -9.77 -10.33
C GLY A 10 7.82 -9.68 -11.55
N LEU A 11 7.26 -9.76 -12.76
CA LEU A 11 7.97 -9.56 -14.01
C LEU A 11 8.07 -8.06 -14.33
N PRO A 12 9.07 -7.63 -15.12
CA PRO A 12 9.12 -6.26 -15.61
C PRO A 12 7.85 -5.88 -16.36
N TYR A 13 7.24 -4.76 -15.99
CA TYR A 13 6.02 -4.22 -16.59
C TYR A 13 6.18 -2.72 -16.87
N ASN A 14 5.36 -2.22 -17.79
CA ASN A 14 5.26 -0.79 -18.08
C ASN A 14 4.28 -0.13 -17.11
N ALA A 15 4.79 0.63 -16.14
CA ALA A 15 3.98 1.33 -15.14
C ALA A 15 3.14 2.47 -15.73
N ALA A 16 3.47 2.94 -16.94
CA ALA A 16 2.68 3.93 -17.68
C ALA A 16 1.49 3.31 -18.45
N ASP A 17 1.21 2.02 -18.27
CA ASP A 17 0.05 1.36 -18.87
C ASP A 17 -1.27 2.05 -18.45
N PRO A 18 -2.18 2.37 -19.41
CA PRO A 18 -3.41 3.10 -19.11
C PRO A 18 -4.36 2.38 -18.15
N ASP A 19 -4.38 1.04 -18.14
CA ASP A 19 -5.27 0.30 -17.25
C ASP A 19 -4.72 0.27 -15.82
N LEU A 20 -3.39 0.13 -15.66
CA LEU A 20 -2.73 0.36 -14.37
C LEU A 20 -2.95 1.79 -13.87
N GLY A 21 -2.88 2.79 -14.77
CA GLY A 21 -3.13 4.19 -14.44
C GLY A 21 -4.52 4.46 -13.88
N LYS A 22 -5.57 3.79 -14.39
CA LYS A 22 -6.94 3.91 -13.85
C LYS A 22 -7.04 3.36 -12.43
N GLU A 23 -6.38 2.23 -12.17
CA GLU A 23 -6.39 1.61 -10.84
C GLU A 23 -5.60 2.45 -9.81
N LEU A 24 -4.46 3.00 -10.22
CA LEU A 24 -3.69 3.98 -9.43
C LEU A 24 -4.52 5.23 -9.10
N ALA A 25 -5.23 5.77 -10.09
CA ALA A 25 -6.09 6.94 -9.89
C ALA A 25 -7.15 6.66 -8.81
N ARG A 26 -7.81 5.51 -8.87
CA ARG A 26 -8.80 5.08 -7.86
C ARG A 26 -8.18 5.00 -6.46
N GLY A 27 -7.02 4.36 -6.31
CA GLY A 27 -6.36 4.23 -5.02
C GLY A 27 -6.00 5.59 -4.41
N ARG A 28 -5.45 6.48 -5.24
CA ARG A 28 -5.10 7.86 -4.85
C ARG A 28 -6.31 8.70 -4.47
N GLU A 29 -7.41 8.60 -5.22
CA GLU A 29 -8.68 9.29 -4.88
C GLU A 29 -9.20 8.85 -3.52
N LEU A 30 -9.25 7.54 -3.26
CA LEU A 30 -9.71 7.00 -1.98
C LEU A 30 -8.76 7.34 -0.82
N SER A 31 -7.45 7.33 -1.04
CA SER A 31 -6.46 7.79 -0.04
C SER A 31 -6.63 9.29 0.25
N PHE A 32 -6.87 10.12 -0.76
CA PHE A 32 -7.17 11.54 -0.59
C PHE A 32 -8.46 11.77 0.21
N GLU A 33 -9.55 11.10 -0.18
CA GLU A 33 -10.82 11.12 0.55
C GLU A 33 -10.59 10.72 2.02
N TYR A 34 -9.80 9.67 2.26
CA TYR A 34 -9.50 9.20 3.62
C TYR A 34 -8.82 10.27 4.43
N ASN A 35 -7.81 10.92 3.88
CA ASN A 35 -7.06 11.95 4.58
C ASN A 35 -7.86 13.23 4.84
N ALA A 36 -8.95 13.47 4.11
CA ALA A 36 -9.82 14.63 4.27
C ALA A 36 -10.94 14.43 5.31
N ILE A 37 -11.23 13.20 5.75
CA ILE A 37 -12.28 12.92 6.73
C ILE A 37 -11.95 13.57 8.09
N HIS A 38 -12.93 14.25 8.70
CA HIS A 38 -12.72 14.91 9.99
C HIS A 38 -12.31 13.89 11.08
N PRO A 39 -11.39 14.25 12.01
CA PRO A 39 -10.88 13.28 12.98
C PRO A 39 -11.94 12.55 13.81
N SER A 40 -13.08 13.18 14.09
CA SER A 40 -14.19 12.60 14.88
C SER A 40 -15.09 11.64 14.10
N GLU A 41 -15.02 11.59 12.77
CA GLU A 41 -15.94 10.80 11.94
C GLU A 41 -15.44 9.35 11.76
N THR A 42 -15.37 8.60 12.86
CA THR A 42 -14.81 7.24 12.89
C THR A 42 -15.52 6.27 11.94
N VAL A 43 -16.86 6.33 11.86
CA VAL A 43 -17.65 5.48 10.96
C VAL A 43 -17.35 5.77 9.48
N ALA A 44 -17.12 7.03 9.12
CA ALA A 44 -16.76 7.40 7.75
C ALA A 44 -15.38 6.84 7.39
N LYS A 45 -14.41 6.95 8.32
CA LYS A 45 -13.07 6.36 8.15
C LYS A 45 -13.14 4.86 7.95
N GLU A 46 -13.89 4.15 8.79
CA GLU A 46 -14.05 2.70 8.69
C GLU A 46 -14.61 2.27 7.32
N ARG A 47 -15.71 2.90 6.89
CA ARG A 47 -16.34 2.62 5.59
C ARG A 47 -15.41 2.88 4.41
N LEU A 48 -14.58 3.90 4.51
CA LEU A 48 -13.65 4.21 3.43
C LEU A 48 -12.48 3.21 3.41
N LEU A 49 -11.96 2.80 4.57
CA LEU A 49 -10.96 1.73 4.64
C LEU A 49 -11.50 0.40 4.12
N ASP A 50 -12.79 0.08 4.34
CA ASP A 50 -13.44 -1.11 3.74
C ASP A 50 -13.48 -1.06 2.20
N ARG A 51 -13.54 0.14 1.62
CA ARG A 51 -13.53 0.34 0.15
C ARG A 51 -12.11 0.39 -0.43
N LEU A 52 -11.15 0.87 0.36
CA LEU A 52 -9.77 1.12 -0.06
C LEU A 52 -8.90 -0.15 0.05
N LEU A 53 -8.94 -0.84 1.19
CA LEU A 53 -8.06 -1.97 1.46
C LEU A 53 -8.55 -3.25 0.78
N GLY A 54 -7.64 -4.08 0.31
CA GLY A 54 -7.96 -5.40 -0.26
C GLY A 54 -8.54 -6.36 0.79
N LYS A 55 -8.07 -6.26 2.03
CA LYS A 55 -8.63 -6.95 3.20
C LYS A 55 -8.37 -6.13 4.46
N LYS A 56 -9.40 -6.01 5.30
CA LYS A 56 -9.32 -5.38 6.62
C LYS A 56 -9.86 -6.32 7.69
N GLY A 57 -9.02 -6.67 8.67
CA GLY A 57 -9.44 -7.36 9.88
C GLY A 57 -10.22 -6.48 10.85
N LYS A 58 -10.56 -7.04 12.01
CA LYS A 58 -11.21 -6.32 13.10
C LYS A 58 -10.25 -5.35 13.78
N ASN A 59 -10.77 -4.29 14.38
CA ASN A 59 -9.98 -3.33 15.17
C ASN A 59 -8.78 -2.76 14.40
N CYS A 60 -8.99 -2.40 13.13
CA CYS A 60 -7.98 -1.78 12.28
C CYS A 60 -8.04 -0.26 12.43
N VAL A 61 -6.94 0.35 12.88
CA VAL A 61 -6.80 1.79 13.03
C VAL A 61 -5.62 2.28 12.21
N ILE A 62 -5.89 3.18 11.28
CA ILE A 62 -4.85 3.87 10.51
C ILE A 62 -5.00 5.36 10.75
N ILE A 63 -4.01 5.96 11.40
CA ILE A 63 -4.04 7.39 11.70
C ILE A 63 -3.72 8.17 10.41
N GLN A 64 -4.59 9.11 10.06
CA GLN A 64 -4.39 10.01 8.92
C GLN A 64 -3.18 10.94 9.20
N PRO A 65 -2.34 11.25 8.20
CA PRO A 65 -2.50 10.85 6.81
C PRO A 65 -1.95 9.44 6.54
N PHE A 66 -2.64 8.75 5.62
CA PHE A 66 -2.27 7.45 5.05
C PHE A 66 -2.14 7.57 3.54
N TYR A 67 -1.06 7.03 2.99
CA TYR A 67 -0.76 7.10 1.55
C TYR A 67 -0.61 5.70 0.97
N CYS A 68 -1.27 5.44 -0.15
CA CYS A 68 -1.07 4.24 -0.94
C CYS A 68 -1.31 4.46 -2.42
N ASP A 69 -0.75 3.60 -3.27
CA ASP A 69 -0.93 3.67 -4.72
C ASP A 69 -2.23 3.00 -5.17
N TYR A 70 -2.47 1.74 -4.78
CA TYR A 70 -3.68 1.00 -5.12
C TYR A 70 -4.61 0.82 -3.92
N GLY A 71 -4.06 0.58 -2.73
CA GLY A 71 -4.78 0.18 -1.51
C GLY A 71 -5.36 -1.24 -1.57
N SER A 72 -5.88 -1.65 -2.72
CA SER A 72 -6.52 -2.95 -2.95
C SER A 72 -5.55 -4.15 -2.86
N ASN A 73 -4.24 -3.92 -2.88
CA ASN A 73 -3.24 -4.96 -2.66
C ASN A 73 -2.77 -5.06 -1.20
N ILE A 74 -3.28 -4.20 -0.33
CA ILE A 74 -2.98 -4.20 1.11
C ILE A 74 -4.00 -5.07 1.85
N GLU A 75 -3.48 -6.05 2.59
CA GLU A 75 -4.27 -6.95 3.44
C GLU A 75 -3.76 -6.83 4.88
N VAL A 76 -4.62 -6.40 5.79
CA VAL A 76 -4.29 -6.29 7.23
C VAL A 76 -5.12 -7.26 8.06
N GLY A 77 -4.48 -7.87 9.06
CA GLY A 77 -5.10 -8.75 10.05
C GLY A 77 -5.90 -8.00 11.11
N ASP A 78 -6.25 -8.73 12.17
CA ASP A 78 -6.97 -8.19 13.32
C ASP A 78 -6.02 -7.39 14.24
N ASN A 79 -6.55 -6.35 14.89
CA ASN A 79 -5.81 -5.50 15.84
C ASN A 79 -4.59 -4.81 15.21
N PHE A 80 -4.76 -4.29 14.00
CA PHE A 80 -3.74 -3.52 13.30
C PHE A 80 -3.78 -2.04 13.71
N PHE A 81 -2.62 -1.47 14.04
CA PHE A 81 -2.47 -0.04 14.28
C PHE A 81 -1.35 0.53 13.42
N ALA A 82 -1.64 1.58 12.67
CA ALA A 82 -0.63 2.39 11.99
C ALA A 82 -0.74 3.85 12.38
N ASN A 83 0.40 4.42 12.77
CA ASN A 83 0.51 5.81 13.19
C ASN A 83 0.69 6.77 12.00
N TYR A 84 0.78 8.07 12.29
CA TYR A 84 0.86 9.15 11.30
C TYR A 84 1.89 8.89 10.18
N GLY A 85 1.53 9.21 8.94
CA GLY A 85 2.45 9.19 7.80
C GLY A 85 2.81 7.79 7.31
N PHE A 86 1.92 6.81 7.53
CA PHE A 86 2.09 5.47 6.99
C PHE A 86 1.94 5.50 5.45
N THR A 87 2.97 5.02 4.75
CA THR A 87 3.03 5.02 3.28
C THR A 87 3.19 3.60 2.76
N VAL A 88 2.39 3.19 1.78
CA VAL A 88 2.47 1.84 1.20
C VAL A 88 2.38 1.90 -0.33
N LEU A 89 3.47 1.58 -1.03
CA LEU A 89 3.46 1.39 -2.49
C LEU A 89 3.18 -0.09 -2.77
N ASP A 90 1.93 -0.39 -3.14
CA ASP A 90 1.35 -1.74 -3.20
C ASP A 90 1.12 -2.26 -4.63
N GLU A 91 2.09 -2.10 -5.52
CA GLU A 91 2.12 -2.71 -6.86
C GLU A 91 2.09 -4.25 -6.80
N ALA A 92 2.64 -4.83 -5.72
CA ALA A 92 2.43 -6.23 -5.35
C ALA A 92 1.74 -6.35 -3.98
N LYS A 93 1.38 -7.59 -3.61
CA LYS A 93 0.67 -7.85 -2.35
C LYS A 93 1.48 -7.42 -1.13
N VAL A 94 0.86 -6.63 -0.26
CA VAL A 94 1.35 -6.32 1.08
C VAL A 94 0.45 -7.04 2.08
N ARG A 95 1.01 -8.00 2.80
CA ARG A 95 0.28 -8.76 3.83
C ARG A 95 0.82 -8.41 5.20
N ILE A 96 -0.07 -7.97 6.09
CA ILE A 96 0.24 -7.62 7.47
C ILE A 96 -0.59 -8.52 8.38
N GLY A 97 0.08 -9.21 9.29
CA GLY A 97 -0.54 -10.13 10.25
C GLY A 97 -1.39 -9.43 11.32
N ASN A 98 -1.70 -10.19 12.36
CA ASN A 98 -2.49 -9.76 13.51
C ASN A 98 -1.60 -9.09 14.57
N ASN A 99 -2.19 -8.20 15.35
CA ASN A 99 -1.52 -7.48 16.46
C ASN A 99 -0.25 -6.74 16.00
N VAL A 100 -0.28 -6.13 14.82
CA VAL A 100 0.86 -5.39 14.27
C VAL A 100 0.73 -3.91 14.58
N PHE A 101 1.82 -3.33 15.08
CA PHE A 101 1.93 -1.91 15.38
C PHE A 101 2.97 -1.26 14.47
N ILE A 102 2.57 -0.20 13.79
CA ILE A 102 3.42 0.60 12.91
C ILE A 102 3.53 2.00 13.50
N ALA A 103 4.75 2.41 13.84
CA ALA A 103 5.04 3.74 14.36
C ALA A 103 5.01 4.82 13.24
N PRO A 104 5.20 6.12 13.57
CA PRO A 104 5.08 7.18 12.57
C PRO A 104 6.10 7.10 11.44
N ASN A 105 5.72 7.60 10.27
CA ASN A 105 6.55 7.75 9.07
C ASN A 105 7.19 6.43 8.59
N VAL A 106 6.50 5.32 8.78
CA VAL A 106 6.94 4.04 8.21
C VAL A 106 6.46 3.92 6.77
N SER A 107 7.36 3.43 5.92
CA SER A 107 7.08 3.19 4.52
C SER A 107 7.28 1.71 4.15
N ILE A 108 6.37 1.15 3.37
CA ILE A 108 6.46 -0.19 2.82
C ILE A 108 6.39 -0.10 1.30
N TYR A 109 7.42 -0.60 0.61
CA TYR A 109 7.53 -0.52 -0.83
C TYR A 109 7.55 -1.92 -1.44
N THR A 110 6.65 -2.16 -2.40
CA THR A 110 6.68 -3.36 -3.23
C THR A 110 7.26 -3.09 -4.61
N ALA A 111 7.10 -1.88 -5.16
CA ALA A 111 7.75 -1.47 -6.39
C ALA A 111 9.25 -1.20 -6.26
N GLY A 112 9.95 -1.45 -7.37
CA GLY A 112 11.29 -0.97 -7.64
C GLY A 112 11.50 -0.73 -9.14
N HIS A 113 12.58 -0.04 -9.46
CA HIS A 113 12.96 0.25 -10.85
C HIS A 113 14.24 -0.51 -11.25
N PRO A 114 14.39 -0.88 -12.54
CA PRO A 114 15.66 -1.33 -13.06
C PRO A 114 16.81 -0.36 -12.77
N LEU A 115 17.98 -0.91 -12.47
CA LEU A 115 19.19 -0.11 -12.23
C LEU A 115 19.70 0.58 -13.51
N ASP A 116 19.46 -0.02 -14.68
CA ASP A 116 19.78 0.59 -15.96
C ASP A 116 18.87 1.82 -16.20
N PRO A 117 19.45 3.03 -16.33
CA PRO A 117 18.70 4.24 -16.64
C PRO A 117 17.87 4.14 -17.91
N ALA A 118 18.39 3.48 -18.95
CA ALA A 118 17.69 3.34 -20.22
C ALA A 118 16.41 2.51 -20.06
N GLU A 119 16.40 1.53 -19.15
CA GLU A 119 15.22 0.72 -18.85
C GLU A 119 14.20 1.48 -18.01
N ARG A 120 14.60 2.05 -16.86
CA ARG A 120 13.65 2.77 -15.99
C ARG A 120 13.07 4.02 -16.66
N ASN A 121 13.79 4.67 -17.57
CA ASN A 121 13.28 5.82 -18.34
C ASN A 121 12.18 5.45 -19.33
N ARG A 122 11.94 4.15 -19.57
CA ARG A 122 10.77 3.64 -20.31
C ARG A 122 9.60 3.31 -19.39
N PHE A 123 9.59 3.83 -18.15
CA PHE A 123 8.61 3.52 -17.10
C PHE A 123 8.55 2.04 -16.75
N THR A 124 9.66 1.32 -16.92
CA THR A 124 9.72 -0.08 -16.49
C THR A 124 9.86 -0.15 -14.97
N GLU A 125 9.03 -0.97 -14.35
CA GLU A 125 9.04 -1.31 -12.93
C GLU A 125 9.03 -2.83 -12.75
N TYR A 126 9.35 -3.26 -11.54
CA TYR A 126 9.05 -4.60 -11.03
C TYR A 126 8.45 -4.46 -9.64
N ALA A 127 7.65 -5.45 -9.23
CA ALA A 127 7.05 -5.46 -7.91
C ALA A 127 7.33 -6.78 -7.19
N ARG A 128 7.63 -6.73 -5.89
CA ARG A 128 7.79 -7.93 -5.04
C ARG A 128 6.95 -7.79 -3.79
N PRO A 129 6.19 -8.83 -3.41
CA PRO A 129 5.30 -8.75 -2.27
C PRO A 129 6.08 -8.61 -0.97
N VAL A 130 5.49 -7.92 0.01
CA VAL A 130 6.01 -7.79 1.38
C VAL A 130 5.07 -8.51 2.33
N THR A 131 5.63 -9.29 3.26
CA THR A 131 4.86 -9.98 4.30
C THR A 131 5.40 -9.63 5.69
N ILE A 132 4.56 -9.02 6.51
CA ILE A 132 4.80 -8.77 7.93
C ILE A 132 4.00 -9.80 8.74
N GLY A 133 4.68 -10.56 9.58
CA GLY A 133 4.06 -11.58 10.44
C GLY A 133 3.23 -11.00 11.59
N ASP A 134 2.73 -11.90 12.43
CA ASP A 134 1.94 -11.52 13.62
C ASP A 134 2.82 -10.93 14.74
N ASN A 135 2.23 -10.08 15.59
CA ASN A 135 2.84 -9.50 16.79
C ASN A 135 4.12 -8.67 16.53
N VAL A 136 4.23 -8.11 15.33
CA VAL A 136 5.37 -7.27 14.94
C VAL A 136 5.13 -5.82 15.38
N TRP A 137 6.17 -5.18 15.90
CA TRP A 137 6.21 -3.73 16.06
C TRP A 137 7.32 -3.13 15.20
N ILE A 138 6.97 -2.13 14.39
CA ILE A 138 7.89 -1.44 13.51
C ILE A 138 8.10 -0.02 14.03
N CYS A 139 9.35 0.32 14.30
CA CYS A 139 9.74 1.63 14.81
C CYS A 139 9.58 2.73 13.73
N GLY A 140 9.57 3.99 14.17
CA GLY A 140 9.29 5.12 13.29
C GLY A 140 10.42 5.38 12.30
N ASN A 141 10.08 5.95 11.13
CA ASN A 141 10.99 6.22 10.02
C ASN A 141 11.66 4.98 9.40
N VAL A 142 11.10 3.78 9.63
CA VAL A 142 11.56 2.55 8.96
C VAL A 142 11.06 2.51 7.51
N THR A 143 11.92 2.04 6.61
CA THR A 143 11.54 1.70 5.23
C THR A 143 11.73 0.20 5.01
N ILE A 144 10.68 -0.48 4.58
CA ILE A 144 10.71 -1.87 4.12
C ILE A 144 10.72 -1.88 2.59
N ILE A 145 11.72 -2.52 2.01
CA ILE A 145 11.96 -2.57 0.56
C ILE A 145 11.34 -3.82 -0.07
N PRO A 146 11.28 -3.92 -1.41
CA PRO A 146 10.62 -5.04 -2.08
C PRO A 146 11.21 -6.42 -1.77
N GLY A 147 10.34 -7.37 -1.41
CA GLY A 147 10.65 -8.79 -1.17
C GLY A 147 10.98 -9.12 0.28
#